data_AF-A0A1G1A3S3-F1
#
_entry.id   AF-A0A1G1A3S3-F1
#
_cell.length_a   1.000
_cell.length_b   1.000
_cell.length_c   1.000
_cell.angle_alpha   90.00
_cell.angle_beta   90.00
_cell.angle_gamma   90.00
#
_symmetry.space_group_name_H-M   'P 1'
#
loop_
_entity.id
_entity.type
_entity.pdbx_description
1 polymer ?
#
loop_
_entity_poly.entity_id
_entity_poly.type
_entity_poly.pdbx_seq_one_letter_code
_entity_poly.pdbx_strand_id
1 'polypeptide(L)'
;MSLSEVANRAGTSPASLSRYENGWTRFETYTLRKLAVALGCKLHVELQPISRITDGRASCSDLITRLQRLFWDHTLTRKVINQYPVWLLERVLDYGNLEDVYAVQKYMGSKNFLHKAAKAERVSPKTRNFWKQVLEKEGIPCMKKSSRNTAWNS
;
A
#
# COMPACT_ATOMS: atom_id res chain seq x y z
N MET A 1 -2.07 29.95 -25.13
CA MET A 1 -0.74 30.02 -24.50
C MET A 1 -0.01 28.74 -24.86
N SER A 2 1.19 28.85 -25.44
CA SER A 2 1.96 27.68 -25.91
C SER A 2 2.67 26.97 -24.76
N LEU A 3 2.97 25.69 -24.92
CA LEU A 3 3.64 24.87 -23.88
C LEU A 3 5.00 25.48 -23.47
N SER A 4 5.71 26.06 -24.43
CA SER A 4 6.97 26.79 -24.20
C SER A 4 6.79 28.09 -23.40
N GLU A 5 5.69 28.82 -23.61
CA GLU A 5 5.36 30.02 -22.82
C GLU A 5 5.07 29.66 -21.36
N VAL A 6 4.34 28.57 -21.13
CA VAL A 6 4.03 28.09 -19.77
C VAL A 6 5.29 27.61 -19.08
N ALA A 7 6.17 26.90 -19.78
CA ALA A 7 7.44 26.40 -19.25
C ALA A 7 8.30 27.54 -18.73
N ASN A 8 8.46 28.58 -19.55
CA ASN A 8 9.24 29.77 -19.21
C ASN A 8 8.66 30.50 -18.00
N ARG A 9 7.33 30.71 -17.97
CA ARG A 9 6.66 31.40 -16.84
C ARG A 9 6.69 30.60 -15.55
N ALA A 10 6.65 29.27 -15.64
CA ALA A 10 6.72 28.38 -14.48
C ALA A 10 8.17 28.05 -14.06
N GLY A 11 9.19 28.59 -14.73
CA GLY A 11 10.59 28.28 -14.44
C GLY A 11 10.90 26.78 -14.53
N THR A 12 10.36 26.11 -15.56
CA THR A 12 10.51 24.67 -15.81
C THR A 12 10.75 24.42 -17.30
N SER A 13 11.04 23.17 -17.69
CA SER A 13 11.29 22.83 -19.09
C SER A 13 10.01 22.43 -19.83
N PRO A 14 9.92 22.67 -21.15
CA PRO A 14 8.80 22.17 -21.98
C PRO A 14 8.65 20.64 -21.92
N ALA A 15 9.77 19.90 -21.86
CA ALA A 15 9.73 18.45 -21.71
C ALA A 15 9.11 18.01 -20.38
N SER A 16 9.36 18.76 -19.29
CA SER A 16 8.74 18.52 -17.98
C SER A 16 7.23 18.79 -18.00
N LEU A 17 6.79 19.87 -18.66
CA LEU A 17 5.36 20.18 -18.81
C LEU A 17 4.61 19.17 -19.69
N SER A 18 5.22 18.75 -20.79
CA SER A 18 4.64 17.73 -21.68
C SER A 18 4.38 16.40 -20.96
N ARG A 19 5.22 16.04 -19.97
CA ARG A 19 4.96 14.85 -19.12
C ARG A 19 3.70 15.01 -18.26
N TYR A 20 3.42 16.21 -17.78
CA TYR A 20 2.22 16.48 -16.98
C TYR A 20 0.95 16.49 -17.83
N GLU A 21 1.01 16.97 -19.07
CA GLU A 21 -0.12 16.88 -20.01
C GLU A 21 -0.46 15.44 -20.39
N ASN A 22 0.54 14.56 -20.46
CA ASN A 22 0.38 13.14 -20.79
C ASN A 22 -0.01 12.25 -19.58
N GLY A 23 -0.64 12.80 -18.55
CA GLY A 23 -1.25 12.03 -17.47
C GLY A 23 -0.34 11.68 -16.29
N TRP A 24 0.82 12.33 -16.14
CA TRP A 24 1.68 12.13 -14.97
C TRP A 24 1.16 12.96 -13.77
N THR A 25 0.51 12.29 -12.81
CA THR A 25 -0.31 12.95 -11.74
C THR A 25 0.41 13.18 -10.41
N ARG A 26 1.71 12.88 -10.33
CA ARG A 26 2.49 13.15 -9.10
C ARG A 26 3.09 14.54 -9.15
N PHE A 27 2.39 15.50 -8.56
CA PHE A 27 2.87 16.86 -8.41
C PHE A 27 3.33 17.13 -6.98
N GLU A 28 4.51 17.72 -6.83
CA GLU A 28 4.84 18.41 -5.59
C GLU A 28 3.97 19.67 -5.48
N THR A 29 3.55 20.02 -4.26
CA THR A 29 2.75 21.24 -4.03
C THR A 29 3.47 22.51 -4.49
N TYR A 30 4.81 22.48 -4.49
CA TYR A 30 5.66 23.52 -5.05
C TYR A 30 5.46 23.68 -6.57
N THR A 31 5.45 22.56 -7.31
CA THR A 31 5.21 22.55 -8.76
C THR A 31 3.81 23.09 -9.10
N LEU A 32 2.77 22.65 -8.38
CA LEU A 32 1.41 23.15 -8.58
C LEU A 32 1.30 24.67 -8.37
N ARG A 33 2.01 25.23 -7.39
CA ARG A 33 2.06 26.68 -7.16
C ARG A 33 2.67 27.42 -8.34
N LYS A 34 3.79 26.94 -8.90
CA LYS A 34 4.43 27.59 -10.07
C LYS A 34 3.50 27.60 -11.29
N LEU A 35 2.80 26.49 -11.53
CA LEU A 35 1.84 26.39 -12.63
C LEU A 35 0.68 27.35 -12.45
N ALA A 36 0.12 27.43 -11.23
CA ALA A 36 -0.97 28.36 -10.93
C ALA A 36 -0.56 29.82 -11.21
N VAL A 37 0.64 30.23 -10.78
CA VAL A 37 1.18 31.57 -11.08
C VAL A 37 1.36 31.79 -12.58
N ALA A 38 1.98 30.83 -13.28
CA ALA A 38 2.24 30.94 -14.72
C ALA A 38 0.96 31.05 -15.57
N LEU A 39 -0.11 30.38 -15.12
CA LEU A 39 -1.43 30.34 -15.76
C LEU A 39 -2.35 31.48 -15.29
N GLY A 40 -1.92 32.34 -14.36
CA GLY A 40 -2.78 33.36 -13.77
C GLY A 40 -3.96 32.78 -12.97
N CYS A 41 -3.82 31.57 -12.46
CA CYS A 41 -4.85 30.84 -11.72
C CYS A 41 -4.59 30.90 -10.21
N LYS A 42 -5.65 30.77 -9.40
CA LYS A 42 -5.55 30.62 -7.95
C LYS A 42 -5.52 29.13 -7.60
N LEU A 43 -4.46 28.68 -6.93
CA LEU A 43 -4.39 27.30 -6.42
C LEU A 43 -5.19 27.19 -5.12
N HIS A 44 -6.21 26.33 -5.12
CA HIS A 44 -6.99 25.99 -3.93
C HIS A 44 -6.68 24.54 -3.52
N VAL A 45 -6.17 24.34 -2.31
CA VAL A 45 -5.87 23.01 -1.76
C VAL A 45 -6.72 22.83 -0.52
N GLU A 46 -7.71 21.95 -0.61
CA GLU A 46 -8.53 21.54 0.54
C GLU A 46 -8.13 20.13 0.98
N LEU A 47 -7.99 19.95 2.28
CA LEU A 47 -7.93 18.63 2.87
C LEU A 47 -9.34 18.23 3.25
N GLN A 48 -9.88 17.23 2.55
CA GLN A 48 -11.14 16.62 2.96
C GLN A 48 -10.84 15.46 3.91
N PRO A 49 -11.63 15.29 4.98
CA PRO A 49 -11.56 14.08 5.77
C PRO A 49 -11.83 12.91 4.84
N ILE A 50 -10.94 11.91 4.86
CA ILE A 50 -11.25 10.62 4.25
C ILE A 50 -12.47 10.13 5.03
N SER A 51 -13.65 10.16 4.40
CA SER A 51 -14.80 9.43 4.87
C SER A 51 -14.30 8.02 5.11
N ARG A 52 -14.07 7.66 6.37
CA ARG A 52 -13.90 6.27 6.73
C ARG A 52 -15.22 5.66 6.32
N ILE A 53 -15.26 5.08 5.12
CA ILE A 53 -16.38 4.28 4.66
C ILE A 53 -16.65 3.39 5.85
N THR A 54 -17.77 3.65 6.54
CA THR A 54 -18.14 2.92 7.73
C THR A 54 -18.03 1.47 7.35
N ASP A 55 -17.14 0.77 8.03
CA ASP A 55 -16.68 -0.57 7.72
C ASP A 55 -17.89 -1.50 7.61
N GLY A 56 -18.43 -1.65 6.40
CA GLY A 56 -18.89 -2.95 5.97
C GLY A 56 -17.65 -3.81 6.07
N ARG A 57 -17.46 -4.46 7.23
CA ARG A 57 -16.42 -5.48 7.42
C ARG A 57 -16.47 -6.30 6.15
N ALA A 58 -15.36 -6.30 5.39
CA ALA A 58 -15.30 -7.08 4.16
C ALA A 58 -15.86 -8.47 4.49
N SER A 59 -16.86 -8.94 3.72
CA SER A 59 -17.49 -10.20 4.08
C SER A 59 -16.43 -11.28 4.13
N CYS A 60 -16.44 -12.10 5.17
CA CYS A 60 -15.50 -13.21 5.28
C CYS A 60 -15.60 -14.14 4.06
N SER A 61 -16.79 -14.25 3.43
CA SER A 61 -16.97 -15.00 2.18
C SER A 61 -16.13 -14.41 1.05
N ASP A 62 -16.18 -13.10 0.87
CA ASP A 62 -15.50 -12.41 -0.23
C ASP A 62 -13.99 -12.50 -0.04
N LEU A 63 -13.53 -12.38 1.21
CA LEU A 63 -12.14 -12.59 1.57
C LEU A 63 -11.68 -14.01 1.24
N ILE A 64 -12.48 -15.03 1.59
CA ILE A 64 -12.17 -16.44 1.29
C ILE A 64 -12.07 -16.64 -0.23
N THR A 65 -13.09 -16.23 -0.99
CA THR A 65 -13.12 -16.39 -2.46
C THR A 65 -11.91 -15.74 -3.11
N ARG A 66 -11.57 -14.54 -2.65
CA ARG A 66 -10.43 -13.78 -3.16
C ARG A 66 -9.09 -14.45 -2.86
N LEU A 67 -8.91 -14.89 -1.62
CA LEU A 67 -7.63 -15.39 -1.14
C LEU A 67 -7.41 -16.87 -1.45
N GLN A 68 -8.44 -17.66 -1.75
CA GLN A 68 -8.33 -19.11 -1.94
C GLN A 68 -7.23 -19.51 -2.94
N ARG A 69 -6.98 -18.69 -3.97
CA ARG A 69 -5.88 -18.88 -4.93
C ARG A 69 -4.47 -18.88 -4.31
N LEU A 70 -4.29 -18.25 -3.15
CA LEU A 70 -3.01 -18.21 -2.42
C LEU A 70 -2.81 -19.44 -1.53
N PHE A 71 -3.86 -20.25 -1.35
CA PHE A 71 -3.90 -21.42 -0.47
C PHE A 71 -4.29 -22.64 -1.29
N TRP A 72 -3.48 -22.97 -2.29
CA TRP A 72 -3.69 -24.13 -3.15
C TRP A 72 -3.59 -25.46 -2.37
N ASP A 73 -2.93 -25.44 -1.22
CA ASP A 73 -2.69 -26.56 -0.32
C ASP A 73 -3.74 -26.71 0.79
N HIS A 74 -4.57 -25.69 1.03
CA HIS A 74 -5.55 -25.67 2.14
C HIS A 74 -6.86 -24.98 1.75
N THR A 75 -7.99 -25.54 2.19
CA THR A 75 -9.29 -24.86 2.07
C THR A 75 -9.38 -23.73 3.09
N LEU A 76 -9.53 -22.49 2.62
CA LEU A 76 -9.78 -21.36 3.51
C LEU A 76 -11.21 -21.41 4.04
N THR A 77 -11.34 -21.37 5.36
CA THR A 77 -12.62 -21.24 6.04
C THR A 77 -12.55 -20.11 7.07
N ARG A 78 -13.72 -19.60 7.47
CA ARG A 78 -13.82 -18.59 8.53
C ARG A 78 -13.11 -19.04 9.81
N LYS A 79 -13.22 -20.33 10.16
CA LYS A 79 -12.58 -20.91 11.35
C LYS A 79 -11.06 -20.79 11.23
N VAL A 80 -10.49 -21.20 10.10
CA VAL A 80 -9.03 -21.14 9.86
C VAL A 80 -8.52 -19.69 9.89
N ILE A 81 -9.22 -18.75 9.25
CA ILE A 81 -8.85 -17.33 9.23
C ILE A 81 -8.79 -16.76 10.66
N ASN A 82 -9.79 -17.07 11.48
CA ASN A 82 -9.87 -16.55 12.85
C ASN A 82 -8.87 -17.23 13.80
N GLN A 83 -8.61 -18.53 13.58
CA GLN A 83 -7.72 -19.33 14.44
C GLN A 83 -6.23 -19.11 14.10
N TYR A 84 -5.90 -18.93 12.82
CA TYR A 84 -4.52 -18.82 12.33
C TYR A 84 -4.27 -17.55 11.49
N PRO A 85 -4.50 -16.36 12.06
CA PRO A 85 -4.43 -15.11 11.31
C PRO A 85 -3.01 -14.69 10.91
N VAL A 86 -1.97 -15.13 11.65
CA VAL A 86 -0.57 -14.85 11.27
C VAL A 86 -0.17 -15.71 10.08
N TRP A 87 -0.55 -16.99 10.04
CA TRP A 87 -0.32 -17.87 8.90
C TRP A 87 -1.00 -17.36 7.62
N LEU A 88 -2.24 -16.86 7.76
CA LEU A 88 -2.94 -16.19 6.65
C LEU A 88 -2.11 -15.01 6.12
N LEU A 89 -1.63 -14.15 7.03
CA LEU A 89 -0.82 -12.98 6.68
C LEU A 89 0.50 -13.38 6.04
N GLU A 90 1.22 -14.38 6.55
CA GLU A 90 2.48 -14.83 5.96
C GLU A 90 2.30 -15.17 4.47
N ARG A 91 1.24 -15.91 4.11
CA ARG A 91 0.92 -16.22 2.71
C ARG A 91 0.53 -14.99 1.89
N VAL A 92 -0.29 -14.10 2.45
CA VAL A 92 -0.73 -12.89 1.75
C VAL A 92 0.42 -11.91 1.52
N LEU A 93 1.33 -11.76 2.47
CA LEU A 93 2.46 -10.85 2.37
C LEU A 93 3.51 -11.37 1.37
N ASP A 94 3.69 -12.69 1.25
CA ASP A 94 4.66 -13.29 0.33
C ASP A 94 4.14 -13.47 -1.10
N TYR A 95 2.88 -13.87 -1.26
CA TYR A 95 2.34 -14.30 -2.56
C TYR A 95 1.17 -13.45 -3.05
N GLY A 96 0.62 -12.59 -2.19
CA GLY A 96 -0.49 -11.72 -2.54
C GLY A 96 -0.06 -10.49 -3.34
N ASN A 97 -1.04 -9.81 -3.89
CA ASN A 97 -0.90 -8.47 -4.45
C ASN A 97 -1.36 -7.40 -3.45
N LEU A 98 -1.16 -6.13 -3.79
CA LEU A 98 -1.51 -5.00 -2.94
C LEU A 98 -3.00 -4.99 -2.56
N GLU A 99 -3.87 -5.38 -3.48
CA GLU A 99 -5.30 -5.45 -3.24
C GLU A 99 -5.66 -6.55 -2.22
N ASP A 100 -4.95 -7.69 -2.22
CA ASP A 100 -5.15 -8.75 -1.21
C ASP A 100 -4.77 -8.27 0.19
N VAL A 101 -3.66 -7.54 0.27
CA VAL A 101 -3.19 -6.89 1.50
C VAL A 101 -4.26 -5.93 2.02
N TYR A 102 -4.82 -5.08 1.16
CA TYR A 102 -5.91 -4.18 1.55
C TYR A 102 -7.18 -4.91 1.99
N ALA A 103 -7.54 -6.01 1.32
CA ALA A 103 -8.69 -6.81 1.71
C ALA A 103 -8.53 -7.39 3.12
N VAL A 104 -7.35 -7.94 3.44
CA VAL A 104 -7.06 -8.45 4.78
C VAL A 104 -7.00 -7.33 5.81
N GLN A 105 -6.35 -6.21 5.47
CA GLN A 105 -6.28 -5.04 6.34
C GLN A 105 -7.68 -4.50 6.68
N LYS A 106 -8.58 -4.43 5.69
CA LYS A 106 -9.98 -4.03 5.87
C LYS A 106 -10.77 -5.02 6.72
N TYR A 107 -10.57 -6.33 6.50
CA TYR A 107 -11.26 -7.36 7.29
C TYR A 107 -10.87 -7.34 8.77
N MET A 108 -9.58 -7.17 9.07
CA MET A 108 -9.05 -7.28 10.43
C MET A 108 -8.98 -5.94 11.17
N GLY A 109 -9.00 -4.83 10.42
CA GLY A 109 -8.69 -3.48 10.88
C GLY A 109 -7.19 -3.20 10.87
N SER A 110 -6.82 -1.95 10.52
CA SER A 110 -5.41 -1.56 10.29
C SER A 110 -4.48 -1.88 11.47
N LYS A 111 -4.89 -1.54 12.70
CA LYS A 111 -4.08 -1.81 13.91
C LYS A 111 -3.82 -3.31 14.11
N ASN A 112 -4.84 -4.15 13.96
CA ASN A 112 -4.71 -5.59 14.11
C ASN A 112 -3.90 -6.23 12.99
N PHE A 113 -4.08 -5.74 11.76
CA PHE A 113 -3.28 -6.15 10.61
C PHE A 113 -1.79 -5.91 10.89
N LEU A 114 -1.42 -4.68 11.23
CA LEU A 114 -0.01 -4.33 11.46
C LEU A 114 0.59 -5.10 12.65
N HIS A 115 -0.16 -5.25 13.74
CA HIS A 115 0.31 -6.02 14.91
C HIS A 115 0.54 -7.50 14.60
N LYS A 116 -0.25 -8.09 13.70
CA LYS A 116 -0.10 -9.49 13.29
C LYS A 116 0.92 -9.66 12.16
N ALA A 117 1.03 -8.68 11.26
CA ALA A 117 2.11 -8.62 10.27
C ALA A 117 3.46 -8.55 10.99
N ALA A 118 3.58 -7.76 12.06
CA ALA A 118 4.75 -7.73 12.93
C ALA A 118 5.06 -9.08 13.62
N LYS A 119 4.22 -10.11 13.52
CA LYS A 119 4.48 -11.46 14.03
C LYS A 119 4.74 -12.49 12.92
N ALA A 120 4.68 -12.07 11.65
CA ALA A 120 4.94 -12.93 10.51
C ALA A 120 6.44 -13.23 10.42
N GLU A 121 6.85 -14.44 10.75
CA GLU A 121 8.26 -14.84 10.75
C GLU A 121 8.60 -15.66 9.50
N ARG A 122 7.63 -16.42 8.99
CA ARG A 122 7.77 -17.35 7.85
C ARG A 122 7.48 -16.68 6.52
N VAL A 123 8.03 -15.48 6.33
CA VAL A 123 8.02 -14.76 5.06
C VAL A 123 9.41 -14.78 4.41
N SER A 124 9.46 -14.59 3.09
CA SER A 124 10.72 -14.46 2.34
C SER A 124 11.61 -13.33 2.90
N PRO A 125 12.95 -13.36 2.75
CA PRO A 125 13.81 -12.29 3.28
C PRO A 125 13.51 -10.95 2.61
N LYS A 126 13.15 -10.98 1.32
CA LYS A 126 12.74 -9.82 0.53
C LYS A 126 11.46 -9.21 1.10
N THR A 127 10.43 -10.02 1.31
CA THR A 127 9.16 -9.60 1.91
C THR A 127 9.37 -9.05 3.32
N ARG A 128 10.17 -9.73 4.14
CA ARG A 128 10.50 -9.29 5.50
C ARG A 128 11.14 -7.91 5.51
N ASN A 129 12.14 -7.68 4.65
CA ASN A 129 12.85 -6.40 4.58
C ASN A 129 11.93 -5.27 4.12
N PHE A 130 11.06 -5.52 3.14
CA PHE A 130 10.05 -4.55 2.72
C PHE A 130 9.10 -4.19 3.86
N TRP A 131 8.47 -5.19 4.48
CA TRP A 131 7.48 -4.94 5.52
C TRP A 131 8.08 -4.39 6.81
N LYS A 132 9.35 -4.67 7.11
CA LYS A 132 10.09 -4.02 8.21
C LYS A 132 10.13 -2.51 8.02
N GLN A 133 10.47 -2.04 6.82
CA GLN A 133 10.51 -0.60 6.52
C GLN A 133 9.11 0.04 6.62
N VAL A 134 8.06 -0.68 6.20
CA VAL A 134 6.68 -0.21 6.33
C VAL A 134 6.28 -0.11 7.80
N LEU A 135 6.54 -1.15 8.61
CA LEU A 135 6.19 -1.18 10.03
C LEU A 135 6.93 -0.10 10.86
N GLU A 136 8.20 0.16 10.53
CA GLU A 136 8.99 1.22 11.16
C GLU A 136 8.39 2.61 10.91
N LYS A 137 7.90 2.88 9.70
CA LYS A 137 7.20 4.14 9.38
C LYS A 137 5.88 4.31 10.14
N GLU A 138 5.21 3.21 10.45
CA GLU A 138 3.97 3.18 11.25
C GLU A 138 4.23 3.19 12.77
N GLY A 139 5.51 3.27 13.19
CA GLY A 139 5.88 3.32 14.61
C GLY A 139 5.69 2.00 15.37
N ILE A 140 5.61 0.87 14.65
CA ILE A 140 5.41 -0.46 15.24
C ILE A 140 6.75 -1.20 15.33
N PRO A 141 7.20 -1.60 16.54
CA PRO A 141 8.45 -2.32 16.70
C PRO A 141 8.40 -3.67 15.97
N CYS A 142 9.48 -3.94 15.23
CA CYS A 142 9.52 -4.83 14.08
C CYS A 142 9.34 -6.32 14.40
N MET A 143 9.09 -7.10 13.34
CA MET A 143 9.09 -8.57 13.34
C MET A 143 10.31 -9.13 14.06
N LYS A 144 10.08 -9.95 15.09
CA LYS A 144 11.16 -10.60 15.84
C LYS A 144 12.08 -11.33 14.86
N LYS A 145 13.40 -11.20 15.06
CA LYS A 145 14.40 -11.92 14.27
C LYS A 145 14.06 -13.41 14.33
N SER A 146 13.75 -14.01 13.17
CA SER A 146 13.76 -15.46 13.03
C SER A 146 15.18 -15.95 13.26
N SER A 147 15.46 -16.48 14.44
CA SER A 147 16.68 -17.26 14.71
C SER A 147 16.43 -18.70 14.25
N ARG A 148 16.56 -18.96 12.96
CA ARG A 148 16.69 -20.33 12.44
C ARG A 148 17.84 -20.39 11.43
N ASN A 149 18.91 -21.08 11.82
CA ASN A 149 19.98 -21.59 10.98
C ASN A 149 19.46 -22.83 10.22
N THR A 150 18.54 -22.65 9.28
CA THR A 150 18.12 -23.78 8.44
C THR A 150 17.97 -23.29 7.02
N ALA A 151 18.70 -23.95 6.12
CA ALA A 151 18.76 -23.62 4.71
C ALA A 151 17.35 -23.56 4.11
N TRP A 152 17.12 -22.51 3.32
CA TRP A 152 16.03 -22.50 2.35
C TRP A 152 16.34 -23.65 1.38
N ASN A 153 15.47 -24.67 1.34
CA ASN A 153 15.67 -25.81 0.45
C ASN A 153 15.83 -25.34 -1.00
N SER A 154 16.89 -25.85 -1.63
CA SER A 154 17.15 -25.82 -3.07
C SER A 154 16.01 -26.40 -3.90
#